data_AF-A0A315DPQ1-F1
#
_entry.id   AF-A0A315DPQ1-F1
#
_cell.length_a   1.000
_cell.length_b   1.000
_cell.length_c   1.000
_cell.angle_alpha   90.00
_cell.angle_beta   90.00
_cell.angle_gamma   90.00
#
_symmetry.space_group_name_H-M   'P 1'
#
loop_
_entity.id
_entity.type
_entity.pdbx_description
1 polymer ?
#
loop_
_entity_poly.entity_id
_entity_poly.type
_entity_poly.pdbx_seq_one_letter_code
_entity_poly.pdbx_strand_id
1 'polypeptide(L)' 'ALIVYRVMRQRLKQAQSELSPERALEQLRRIQRHKVRINEAELIEGVSAINDAQAQVLGALKVKHPEKKEQMKLL' A
#
# COMPACT_ATOMS: atom_id res chain seq x y z
N ALA A 1 12.59 7.91 14.30
CA ALA A 1 11.24 7.37 14.04
C ALA A 1 11.10 5.91 14.51
N LEU A 2 11.10 5.65 15.82
CA LEU A 2 11.15 4.26 16.34
C LEU A 2 9.77 3.65 16.63
N ILE A 3 8.74 4.48 16.86
CA ILE A 3 7.41 4.00 17.26
C ILE A 3 6.74 3.23 16.12
N VAL A 4 6.73 3.78 14.91
CA VAL A 4 6.16 3.12 13.72
C VAL A 4 6.84 1.77 13.46
N TYR A 5 8.17 1.75 13.51
CA TYR A 5 8.97 0.54 13.31
C TYR A 5 8.61 -0.57 14.32
N ARG A 6 8.50 -0.21 15.61
CA ARG A 6 8.19 -1.17 16.67
C ARG A 6 6.79 -1.75 16.53
N VAL A 7 5.81 -0.90 16.18
CA VAL A 7 4.43 -1.33 15.91
C VAL A 7 4.38 -2.26 14.69
N MET A 8 5.09 -1.93 13.61
CA MET A 8 5.18 -2.79 12.44
C MET A 8 5.77 -4.16 12.80
N ARG A 9 6.90 -4.18 13.53
CA ARG A 9 7.53 -5.44 13.94
C ARG A 9 6.60 -6.30 14.79
N GLN A 10 5.86 -5.69 15.72
CA GLN A 10 4.91 -6.40 16.56
C GLN A 10 3.77 -7.01 15.72
N ARG A 11 3.20 -6.24 14.79
CA ARG A 11 2.10 -6.72 13.92
C ARG A 11 2.55 -7.81 12.95
N LEU A 12 3.72 -7.66 12.34
CA LEU A 12 4.31 -8.69 11.47
C LEU A 12 4.54 -10.01 12.24
N LYS A 13 5.06 -9.92 13.46
CA LYS A 13 5.24 -11.10 14.32
C LYS A 13 3.92 -11.77 14.70
N GLN A 14 2.89 -10.97 15.01
CA GLN A 14 1.54 -11.49 15.31
C GLN A 14 0.92 -12.20 14.11
N ALA A 15 1.22 -11.74 12.90
CA ALA A 15 0.78 -12.34 11.64
C ALA A 15 1.66 -13.51 11.17
N GLN A 16 2.63 -13.96 11.98
CA GLN A 16 3.62 -15.00 11.64
C GLN A 16 4.35 -14.70 10.32
N SER A 17 4.59 -13.41 10.04
CA SER A 17 5.30 -12.98 8.84
C SER A 17 6.80 -12.97 9.11
N GLU A 18 7.55 -13.62 8.22
CA GLU A 18 9.02 -13.63 8.21
C GLU A 18 9.62 -12.29 7.70
N LEU A 19 8.78 -11.33 7.30
CA LEU A 19 9.22 -10.07 6.75
C LEU A 19 9.76 -9.13 7.85
N SER A 20 10.89 -8.49 7.57
CA SER A 20 11.36 -7.38 8.38
C SER A 20 10.52 -6.12 8.10
N PRO A 21 10.42 -5.18 9.05
CA PRO A 21 9.69 -3.93 8.81
C PRO A 21 10.25 -3.14 7.60
N GLU A 22 11.55 -3.19 7.34
CA GLU A 22 12.20 -2.56 6.18
C GLU A 22 11.73 -3.19 4.87
N ARG A 23 11.69 -4.54 4.78
CA ARG A 23 11.21 -5.25 3.59
C ARG A 23 9.72 -5.01 3.37
N ALA A 24 8.92 -4.99 4.44
CA ALA A 24 7.52 -4.60 4.36
C ALA A 24 7.35 -3.18 3.81
N LEU A 25 8.11 -2.20 4.31
CA LEU A 25 8.08 -0.83 3.79
C LEU A 25 8.55 -0.74 2.34
N GLU A 26 9.56 -1.50 1.94
CA GLU A 26 10.02 -1.55 0.56
C GLU A 26 8.91 -2.01 -0.39
N GLN A 27 8.18 -3.07 -0.02
CA GLN A 27 7.05 -3.57 -0.80
C GLN A 27 5.93 -2.53 -0.93
N LEU A 28 5.61 -1.82 0.17
CA LEU A 28 4.56 -0.80 0.18
C LEU A 28 4.96 0.49 -0.52
N ARG A 29 6.24 0.88 -0.49
CA ARG A 29 6.75 2.08 -1.19
C ARG A 29 6.63 1.95 -2.71
N ARG A 30 6.56 0.73 -3.24
CA ARG A 30 6.33 0.47 -4.67
C ARG A 30 4.89 0.77 -5.10
N ILE A 31 3.95 0.92 -4.17
CA ILE A 31 2.58 1.32 -4.50
C ILE A 31 2.62 2.78 -4.96
N GLN A 32 2.52 2.98 -6.28
CA GLN A 32 2.60 4.30 -6.89
C GLN A 32 1.24 4.99 -6.82
N ARG A 33 1.26 6.26 -6.38
CA ARG A 33 0.14 7.19 -6.53
C ARG A 33 0.40 7.99 -7.79
N HIS A 34 -0.46 7.84 -8.79
CA HIS A 34 -0.37 8.61 -10.01
C HIS A 34 -1.46 9.69 -10.03
N LYS A 35 -1.10 10.86 -10.52
CA LYS A 35 -2.04 11.93 -10.86
C LYS A 35 -1.90 12.19 -12.35
N VAL A 36 -2.97 12.02 -13.10
CA VAL A 36 -3.02 12.17 -14.54
C VAL A 36 -4.03 13.26 -14.86
N ARG A 37 -3.64 14.24 -15.67
CA ARG A 37 -4.54 15.25 -16.21
C ARG A 37 -4.45 15.17 -17.73
N ILE A 38 -5.58 14.92 -18.38
CA ILE A 38 -5.66 14.87 -19.84
C ILE A 38 -6.36 16.16 -20.30
N ASN A 39 -5.66 17.01 -21.04
CA ASN A 39 -6.14 18.33 -21.49
C ASN A 39 -6.59 19.22 -20.32
N GLU A 40 -7.69 19.96 -20.49
CA GLU A 40 -8.35 20.80 -19.46
C GLU A 40 -9.29 20.01 -18.53
N ALA A 41 -9.32 18.68 -18.65
CA ALA A 41 -10.18 17.86 -17.81
C ALA A 41 -9.71 17.84 -16.35
N GLU A 42 -10.59 17.37 -15.48
CA GLU A 42 -10.32 17.21 -14.05
C GLU A 42 -9.10 16.31 -13.80
N LEU A 43 -8.39 16.63 -12.72
CA LEU A 43 -7.21 15.88 -12.29
C LEU A 43 -7.63 14.49 -11.82
N ILE A 44 -7.32 13.47 -12.62
CA ILE A 44 -7.59 12.09 -12.26
C ILE A 44 -6.47 11.60 -11.35
N GLU A 45 -6.88 10.96 -10.29
CA GLU A 45 -6.04 10.58 -9.19
C GLU A 45 -6.19 9.06 -9.04
N GLY A 46 -5.12 8.29 -9.24
CA GLY A 46 -5.17 6.82 -9.16
C GLY A 46 -4.08 6.21 -8.29
N VAL A 47 -4.22 4.91 -8.02
CA VAL A 47 -3.25 4.08 -7.29
C VAL A 47 -3.01 2.84 -8.14
N SER A 48 -1.74 2.42 -8.25
CA SER A 48 -1.41 1.20 -8.99
C SER A 48 -2.08 -0.03 -8.38
N ALA A 49 -2.35 -1.03 -9.22
CA ALA A 49 -2.90 -2.31 -8.78
C ALA A 49 -2.01 -2.94 -7.70
N ILE A 50 -2.63 -3.39 -6.62
CA ILE A 50 -1.95 -4.00 -5.49
C ILE A 50 -1.74 -5.48 -5.81
N ASN A 51 -0.49 -5.91 -5.79
CA ASN A 51 -0.16 -7.32 -6.03
C ASN A 51 -0.29 -8.16 -4.75
N ASP A 52 -0.27 -9.49 -4.89
CA ASP A 52 -0.50 -10.42 -3.77
C ASP A 52 0.50 -10.24 -2.62
N ALA A 53 1.77 -9.95 -2.94
CA ALA A 53 2.81 -9.71 -1.93
C ALA A 53 2.52 -8.44 -1.12
N GLN A 54 2.05 -7.38 -1.77
CA GLN A 54 1.65 -6.14 -1.11
C GLN A 54 0.37 -6.34 -0.30
N ALA A 55 -0.61 -7.10 -0.81
CA ALA A 55 -1.84 -7.42 -0.10
C ALA A 55 -1.55 -8.22 1.19
N GLN A 56 -0.62 -9.18 1.12
CA GLN A 56 -0.17 -9.96 2.28
C GLN A 56 0.48 -9.06 3.34
N VAL A 57 1.34 -8.11 2.92
CA VAL A 57 1.97 -7.14 3.84
C VAL A 57 0.93 -6.23 4.49
N LEU A 58 -0.04 -5.73 3.72
CA LEU A 58 -1.13 -4.88 4.24
C LEU A 58 -2.01 -5.65 5.24
N GLY A 59 -2.34 -6.91 4.93
CA GLY A 59 -3.06 -7.82 5.82
C GLY A 59 -2.29 -8.09 7.12
N ALA A 60 -1.01 -8.41 7.03
CA ALA A 60 -0.15 -8.66 8.18
C ALA A 60 -0.01 -7.42 9.10
N LEU A 61 0.02 -6.23 8.51
CA LEU A 61 0.07 -4.96 9.23
C LEU A 61 -1.31 -4.46 9.71
N LYS A 62 -2.40 -5.16 9.37
CA LYS A 62 -3.79 -4.79 9.64
C LYS A 62 -4.11 -3.35 9.19
N VAL A 63 -3.61 -2.98 8.02
CA VAL A 63 -3.86 -1.68 7.40
C VAL A 63 -4.76 -1.86 6.19
N LYS A 64 -5.65 -0.88 5.96
CA LYS A 64 -6.55 -0.91 4.82
C LYS A 64 -5.76 -0.77 3.52
N HIS A 65 -6.29 -1.35 2.43
CA HIS A 65 -5.79 -1.07 1.10
C HIS A 65 -5.85 0.45 0.84
N PRO A 66 -4.82 1.03 0.20
CA PRO A 66 -4.88 2.39 -0.30
C PRO A 66 -5.89 2.46 -1.44
N GLU A 67 -7.17 2.56 -1.08
CA GLU A 67 -8.27 2.75 -2.01
C GLU A 67 -8.46 4.24 -2.29
N LYS A 68 -8.63 4.59 -3.56
CA LYS A 68 -9.39 5.78 -3.93
C LYS A 68 -10.81 5.32 -4.20
N LYS A 69 -11.80 6.05 -3.68
CA LYS A 69 -13.23 5.76 -3.87
C LYS A 69 -13.65 5.71 -5.35
N GLU A 70 -12.80 6.19 -6.26
CA GLU A 70 -13.04 6.20 -7.70
C GLU A 70 -12.03 5.30 -8.44
N GLN A 71 -11.91 4.04 -8.03
CA GLN A 71 -11.23 3.06 -8.86
C GLN A 71 -12.15 2.73 -10.04
N MET A 72 -11.93 3.40 -11.17
CA MET A 72 -12.64 3.09 -12.41
C MET A 72 -12.33 1.64 -12.83
N LYS A 73 -13.39 0.88 -13.13
CA LYS A 73 -13.28 -0.40 -13.83
C LYS A 73 -12.57 -0.14 -15.15
N LEU A 74 -11.44 -0.81 -15.37
CA LEU A 74 -10.82 -0.89 -16.69
C LEU A 74 -11.83 -1.56 -17.64
N LEU A 75 -12.04 -0.91 -18.79
CA LEU A 75 -12.97 -1.29 -19.87
C LEU A 75 -12.76 -2.72 -20.35
#